data_AF-A0A444W113-F1
#
_entry.id   AF-A0A444W113-F1
#
_cell.length_a   1.000
_cell.length_b   1.000
_cell.length_c   1.000
_cell.angle_alpha   90.00
_cell.angle_beta   90.00
_cell.angle_gamma   90.00
#
_symmetry.space_group_name_H-M   'P 1'
#
loop_
_entity.id
_entity.type
_entity.pdbx_description
1 polymer ?
#
loop_
_entity_poly.entity_id
_entity_poly.type
_entity_poly.pdbx_seq_one_letter_code
_entity_poly.pdbx_strand_id
1 'polypeptide(L)'
;MKELLIESKGIKTSEYIIPPFELRKGELLLIHIYGTAYFYEIKAELTDIFTGKTQYENVKILHPLTFAENFKETRFERIFNSITVSKYLKRNTNLHEDSVPKIFKENGISKNDKVKNLGYSQKKLLSLYSVFTKTKNIVFDLSGEGPAGAIKTFDFVKNEIKNDGAAILIDWAGSDVKDKCSKVIAIEWLIEPKKR
;
A
#
# COMPACT_ATOMS: atom_id res chain seq x y z
N MET A 1 13.18 20.01 10.89
CA MET A 1 12.20 19.58 9.85
C MET A 1 12.40 18.11 9.58
N LYS A 2 11.33 17.34 9.37
CA LYS A 2 11.45 15.92 9.00
C LYS A 2 11.98 15.78 7.57
N GLU A 3 12.73 14.72 7.32
CA GLU A 3 13.35 14.38 6.02
C GLU A 3 12.31 14.36 4.89
N LEU A 4 12.65 14.97 3.75
CA LEU A 4 11.81 15.01 2.55
C LEU A 4 12.05 13.77 1.71
N LEU A 5 10.98 13.08 1.30
CA LEU A 5 11.05 11.83 0.54
C LEU A 5 10.56 12.02 -0.89
N ILE A 6 9.46 12.75 -1.05
CA ILE A 6 8.87 13.09 -2.36
C ILE A 6 8.51 14.57 -2.37
N GLU A 7 8.86 15.24 -3.46
CA GLU A 7 8.38 16.58 -3.79
C GLU A 7 7.58 16.48 -5.09
N SER A 8 6.31 16.84 -5.04
CA SER A 8 5.42 16.91 -6.19
C SER A 8 5.01 18.36 -6.42
N LYS A 9 5.32 18.89 -7.60
CA LYS A 9 4.79 20.17 -8.11
C LYS A 9 3.39 20.02 -8.71
N GLY A 10 2.76 18.87 -8.50
CA GLY A 10 1.46 18.48 -9.05
C GLY A 10 1.61 17.46 -10.18
N ILE A 11 0.58 16.64 -10.37
CA ILE A 11 0.47 15.71 -11.50
C ILE A 11 -0.74 16.17 -12.30
N LYS A 12 -0.55 16.46 -13.59
CA LYS A 12 -1.63 16.92 -14.47
C LYS A 12 -1.64 16.06 -15.71
N THR A 13 -2.75 15.37 -15.93
CA THR A 13 -3.01 14.61 -17.16
C THR A 13 -4.06 15.34 -17.99
N SER A 14 -4.48 14.75 -19.11
CA SER A 14 -5.66 15.20 -19.84
C SER A 14 -6.97 14.94 -19.10
N GLU A 15 -6.96 14.08 -18.07
CA GLU A 15 -8.16 13.58 -17.42
C GLU A 15 -8.32 14.07 -15.98
N TYR A 16 -7.22 14.28 -15.26
CA TYR A 16 -7.25 14.64 -13.85
C TYR A 16 -6.02 15.46 -13.40
N ILE A 17 -6.15 16.08 -12.24
CA ILE A 17 -5.10 16.82 -11.53
C ILE A 17 -4.93 16.26 -10.12
N ILE A 18 -3.68 16.14 -9.68
CA ILE A 18 -3.28 16.02 -8.28
C ILE A 18 -2.53 17.32 -7.93
N PRO A 19 -2.98 18.09 -6.93
CA PRO A 19 -2.31 19.32 -6.52
C PRO A 19 -0.88 19.05 -6.00
N PRO A 20 -0.02 20.10 -5.94
CA PRO A 20 1.32 19.98 -5.38
C PRO A 20 1.31 19.47 -3.94
N PHE A 21 2.32 18.67 -3.58
CA PHE A 21 2.50 18.18 -2.23
C PHE A 21 3.94 17.76 -1.95
N GLU A 22 4.26 17.69 -0.66
CA GLU A 22 5.46 17.02 -0.18
C GLU A 22 5.07 15.79 0.64
N LEU A 23 5.86 14.73 0.56
CA LEU A 23 5.82 13.61 1.50
C LEU A 23 7.10 13.61 2.31
N ARG A 24 6.97 13.71 3.63
CA ARG A 24 8.08 13.67 4.57
C ARG A 24 8.01 12.43 5.46
N LYS A 25 9.14 12.08 6.05
CA LYS A 25 9.24 10.98 7.02
C LYS A 25 8.24 11.19 8.16
N GLY A 26 7.60 10.11 8.60
CA GLY A 26 6.53 10.04 9.58
C GLY A 26 5.16 10.48 9.07
N GLU A 27 5.00 10.83 7.79
CA GLU A 27 3.72 11.22 7.21
C GLU A 27 3.00 10.06 6.52
N LEU A 28 1.67 10.08 6.61
CA LEU A 28 0.78 9.25 5.81
C LEU A 28 -0.08 10.17 4.94
N LEU A 29 0.11 10.11 3.62
CA LEU A 29 -0.69 10.83 2.64
C LEU A 29 -1.76 9.90 2.07
N LEU A 30 -3.02 10.33 2.08
CA LEU A 30 -4.09 9.70 1.31
C LEU A 30 -4.26 10.45 -0.02
N ILE A 31 -4.16 9.72 -1.13
CA ILE A 31 -4.62 10.14 -2.46
C ILE A 31 -5.95 9.44 -2.73
N HIS A 32 -7.02 10.21 -2.70
CA HIS A 32 -8.39 9.73 -2.81
C HIS A 32 -8.86 9.81 -4.28
N ILE A 33 -9.10 8.64 -4.88
CA ILE A 33 -9.59 8.50 -6.26
C ILE A 33 -11.08 8.18 -6.21
N TYR A 34 -11.95 9.13 -6.56
CA TYR A 34 -13.41 8.94 -6.51
C TYR A 34 -14.05 8.83 -7.89
N GLY A 35 -15.11 8.03 -7.98
CA GLY A 35 -16.13 8.16 -9.04
C GLY A 35 -15.74 7.65 -10.41
N THR A 36 -14.76 6.75 -10.55
CA THR A 36 -14.25 6.30 -11.86
C THR A 36 -14.19 4.78 -12.02
N ALA A 37 -14.53 4.30 -13.22
CA ALA A 37 -14.24 2.96 -13.70
C ALA A 37 -12.73 2.68 -13.85
N TYR A 38 -11.93 3.74 -14.02
CA TYR A 38 -10.48 3.68 -14.26
C TYR A 38 -9.63 3.66 -12.98
N PHE A 39 -10.24 3.40 -11.82
CA PHE A 39 -9.56 3.40 -10.52
C PHE A 39 -8.27 2.57 -10.52
N TYR A 40 -8.30 1.37 -11.10
CA TYR A 40 -7.14 0.48 -11.09
C TYR A 40 -6.00 0.95 -11.99
N GLU A 41 -6.32 1.60 -13.11
CA GLU A 41 -5.33 2.15 -14.06
C GLU A 41 -4.62 3.34 -13.43
N ILE A 42 -5.38 4.31 -12.90
CA ILE A 42 -4.82 5.47 -12.20
C ILE A 42 -4.00 5.03 -10.98
N LYS A 43 -4.51 4.08 -10.19
CA LYS A 43 -3.75 3.55 -9.04
C LYS A 43 -2.42 2.94 -9.50
N ALA A 44 -2.40 2.18 -10.59
CA ALA A 44 -1.18 1.58 -11.12
C ALA A 44 -0.19 2.66 -11.60
N GLU A 45 -0.66 3.65 -12.36
CA GLU A 45 0.14 4.78 -12.82
C GLU A 45 0.80 5.52 -11.65
N LEU A 46 0.01 5.93 -10.66
CA LEU A 46 0.51 6.64 -9.47
C LEU A 46 1.46 5.78 -8.65
N THR A 47 1.20 4.47 -8.55
CA THR A 47 2.12 3.55 -7.88
C THR A 47 3.46 3.49 -8.60
N ASP A 48 3.47 3.40 -9.93
CA ASP A 48 4.70 3.35 -10.72
C ASP A 48 5.49 4.67 -10.61
N ILE A 49 4.80 5.81 -10.55
CA ILE A 49 5.43 7.12 -10.28
C ILE A 49 6.10 7.14 -8.90
N PHE A 50 5.36 6.83 -7.82
CA PHE A 50 5.87 6.97 -6.46
C PHE A 50 6.87 5.88 -6.04
N THR A 51 6.87 4.76 -6.75
CA THR A 51 7.90 3.72 -6.61
C THR A 51 9.14 3.98 -7.48
N GLY A 52 9.12 5.04 -8.30
CA GLY A 52 10.22 5.42 -9.17
C GLY A 52 10.39 4.53 -10.40
N LYS A 53 9.42 3.65 -10.70
CA LYS A 53 9.41 2.84 -11.93
C LYS A 53 9.17 3.70 -13.17
N THR A 54 8.36 4.74 -13.03
CA THR A 54 8.07 5.72 -14.08
C THR A 54 8.49 7.10 -13.60
N GLN A 55 9.27 7.81 -14.41
CA GLN A 55 9.61 9.21 -14.12
C GLN A 55 8.47 10.12 -14.55
N TYR A 56 8.17 11.13 -13.74
CA TYR A 56 7.21 12.17 -14.06
C TYR A 56 7.83 13.54 -13.79
N GLU A 57 7.81 14.44 -14.76
CA GLU A 57 8.58 15.69 -14.76
C GLU A 57 8.39 16.56 -13.49
N ASN A 58 7.18 16.56 -12.95
CA ASN A 58 6.79 17.37 -11.80
C ASN A 58 6.88 16.61 -10.47
N VAL A 59 7.40 15.37 -10.46
CA VAL A 59 7.57 14.56 -9.26
C VAL A 59 9.04 14.20 -9.08
N LYS A 60 9.65 14.76 -8.05
CA LYS A 60 11.01 14.43 -7.62
C LYS A 60 10.96 13.40 -6.49
N ILE A 61 11.42 12.19 -6.79
CA ILE A 61 11.58 11.11 -5.83
C ILE A 61 13.01 11.17 -5.24
N LEU A 62 13.14 11.58 -3.99
CA LEU A 62 14.42 11.56 -3.27
C LEU A 62 14.68 10.17 -2.68
N HIS A 63 13.61 9.53 -2.17
CA HIS A 63 13.63 8.18 -1.65
C HIS A 63 12.42 7.41 -2.22
N PRO A 64 12.64 6.40 -3.08
CA PRO A 64 11.54 5.66 -3.67
C PRO A 64 10.77 4.88 -2.60
N LEU A 65 9.45 4.81 -2.79
CA LEU A 65 8.58 3.98 -1.97
C LEU A 65 8.54 2.55 -2.55
N THR A 66 8.13 1.58 -1.74
CA THR A 66 7.85 0.22 -2.22
C THR A 66 6.36 -0.06 -2.15
N PHE A 67 5.78 -0.59 -3.24
CA PHE A 67 4.38 -0.99 -3.24
C PHE A 67 4.18 -2.35 -2.56
N ALA A 68 3.22 -2.42 -1.63
CA ALA A 68 2.81 -3.67 -1.01
C ALA A 68 1.84 -4.44 -1.92
N GLU A 69 2.41 -5.18 -2.86
CA GLU A 69 1.66 -5.97 -3.83
C GLU A 69 0.76 -7.01 -3.16
N ASN A 70 -0.46 -7.16 -3.66
CA ASN A 70 -1.31 -8.25 -3.19
C ASN A 70 -0.66 -9.60 -3.53
N PHE A 71 -0.65 -10.51 -2.56
CA PHE A 71 -0.10 -11.84 -2.74
C PHE A 71 -0.75 -12.56 -3.93
N LYS A 72 0.08 -13.08 -4.85
CA LYS A 72 -0.33 -13.91 -5.98
C LYS A 72 0.51 -15.19 -5.99
N GLU A 73 -0.15 -16.35 -5.97
CA GLU A 73 0.51 -17.63 -6.27
C GLU A 73 0.54 -17.84 -7.78
N THR A 74 1.64 -18.42 -8.26
CA THR A 74 1.68 -18.97 -9.62
C THR A 74 0.73 -20.18 -9.73
N ARG A 75 0.26 -20.51 -10.94
CA ARG A 75 -0.62 -21.69 -11.14
C ARG A 75 0.02 -22.99 -10.63
N PHE A 76 1.33 -23.14 -10.82
CA PHE A 76 2.07 -24.32 -10.37
C PHE A 76 2.10 -24.43 -8.84
N GLU A 77 2.39 -23.34 -8.12
CA GLU A 77 2.36 -23.32 -6.65
C GLU A 77 0.96 -23.63 -6.12
N ARG A 78 -0.08 -23.10 -6.77
CA ARG A 78 -1.47 -23.34 -6.37
C ARG A 78 -1.87 -24.82 -6.48
N ILE A 79 -1.41 -25.52 -7.51
CA ILE A 79 -1.79 -26.91 -7.82
C ILE A 79 -0.96 -27.91 -7.01
N PHE A 80 0.36 -27.75 -6.96
CA PHE A 80 1.24 -28.80 -6.45
C PHE A 80 1.68 -28.62 -5.00
N ASN A 81 1.79 -27.38 -4.50
CA ASN A 81 2.17 -27.14 -3.10
C ASN A 81 1.90 -25.69 -2.67
N SER A 82 0.67 -25.39 -2.27
CA SER A 82 0.30 -24.05 -1.81
C SER A 82 1.18 -23.66 -0.62
N ILE A 83 1.79 -22.49 -0.70
CA ILE A 83 2.83 -22.08 0.24
C ILE A 83 2.24 -21.85 1.63
N THR A 84 2.95 -22.27 2.68
CA THR A 84 2.58 -21.93 4.06
C THR A 84 3.00 -20.50 4.40
N VAL A 85 2.39 -19.92 5.42
CA VAL A 85 2.80 -18.62 5.98
C VAL A 85 4.28 -18.59 6.32
N SER A 86 4.80 -19.61 7.02
CA SER A 86 6.22 -19.70 7.35
C SER A 86 7.12 -19.66 6.11
N LYS A 87 6.79 -20.45 5.08
CA LYS A 87 7.55 -20.51 3.84
C LYS A 87 7.45 -19.22 3.04
N TYR A 88 6.30 -18.55 3.07
CA TYR A 88 6.14 -17.23 2.46
C TYR A 88 7.03 -16.19 3.16
N LEU A 89 7.00 -16.15 4.49
CA LEU A 89 7.82 -15.22 5.27
C LEU A 89 9.30 -15.49 5.04
N LYS A 90 9.75 -16.75 5.07
CA LYS A 90 11.13 -17.13 4.78
C LYS A 90 11.61 -16.63 3.40
N ARG A 91 10.74 -16.67 2.39
CA ARG A 91 11.08 -16.24 1.02
C ARG A 91 11.09 -14.73 0.84
N ASN A 92 10.20 -14.02 1.54
CA ASN A 92 9.90 -12.62 1.24
C ASN A 92 10.41 -11.63 2.31
N THR A 93 10.90 -12.12 3.44
CA THR A 93 11.34 -11.30 4.57
C THR A 93 12.77 -11.64 5.00
N ASN A 94 13.35 -10.77 5.83
CA ASN A 94 14.65 -11.00 6.47
C ASN A 94 14.53 -11.77 7.80
N LEU A 95 13.38 -12.43 8.08
CA LEU A 95 13.16 -13.15 9.34
C LEU A 95 13.85 -14.51 9.37
N HIS A 96 14.32 -14.89 10.56
CA HIS A 96 14.73 -16.26 10.86
C HIS A 96 13.53 -17.23 10.92
N GLU A 97 13.80 -18.50 10.63
CA GLU A 97 12.86 -19.49 10.08
C GLU A 97 11.65 -19.85 10.97
N ASP A 98 11.75 -19.67 12.29
CA ASP A 98 10.84 -20.33 13.22
C ASP A 98 9.89 -19.42 14.01
N SER A 99 10.05 -18.09 13.93
CA SER A 99 9.18 -17.16 14.64
C SER A 99 8.17 -16.53 13.70
N VAL A 100 6.89 -16.83 13.89
CA VAL A 100 5.80 -16.03 13.32
C VAL A 100 5.58 -14.81 14.22
N PRO A 101 5.73 -13.57 13.69
CA PRO A 101 5.47 -12.33 14.41
C PRO A 101 4.14 -12.35 15.16
N LYS A 102 4.13 -11.76 16.36
CA LYS A 102 2.97 -11.71 17.26
C LYS A 102 1.71 -11.18 16.55
N ILE A 103 1.88 -10.18 15.68
CA ILE A 103 0.80 -9.57 14.90
C ILE A 103 0.02 -10.58 14.05
N PHE A 104 0.66 -11.64 13.55
CA PHE A 104 -0.02 -12.68 12.79
C PHE A 104 -0.93 -13.53 13.69
N LYS A 105 -0.48 -13.89 14.89
CA LYS A 105 -1.32 -14.61 15.87
C LYS A 105 -2.52 -13.77 16.29
N GLU A 106 -2.32 -12.48 16.53
CA GLU A 106 -3.39 -11.51 16.87
C GLU A 106 -4.41 -11.34 15.73
N ASN A 107 -4.03 -11.67 14.49
CA ASN A 107 -4.90 -11.66 13.32
C ASN A 107 -5.35 -13.07 12.86
N GLY A 108 -5.23 -14.07 13.74
CA GLY A 108 -5.70 -15.44 13.48
C GLY A 108 -4.94 -16.16 12.36
N ILE A 109 -3.65 -15.84 12.18
CA ILE A 109 -2.77 -16.45 11.18
C ILE A 109 -1.74 -17.33 11.91
N SER A 110 -1.72 -18.62 11.55
CA SER A 110 -0.76 -19.61 12.01
C SER A 110 0.36 -19.84 10.98
N LYS A 111 1.53 -20.26 11.46
CA LYS A 111 2.71 -20.55 10.61
C LYS A 111 2.46 -21.62 9.55
N ASN A 112 1.56 -22.56 9.86
CA ASN A 112 1.23 -23.70 9.01
C ASN A 112 0.05 -23.42 8.07
N ASP A 113 -0.60 -22.27 8.20
CA ASP A 113 -1.71 -21.92 7.31
C ASP A 113 -1.22 -21.79 5.88
N LYS A 114 -2.01 -22.33 4.95
CA LYS A 114 -1.75 -22.15 3.52
C LYS A 114 -2.17 -20.75 3.14
N VAL A 115 -1.27 -19.96 2.52
CA VAL A 115 -1.55 -18.56 2.19
C VAL A 115 -2.79 -18.43 1.30
N LYS A 116 -3.05 -19.40 0.40
CA LYS A 116 -4.27 -19.40 -0.41
C LYS A 116 -5.59 -19.38 0.40
N ASN A 117 -5.59 -19.99 1.59
CA ASN A 117 -6.77 -20.12 2.46
C ASN A 117 -7.02 -18.86 3.29
N LEU A 118 -6.06 -17.94 3.35
CA LEU A 118 -6.18 -16.71 4.10
C LEU A 118 -7.19 -15.75 3.45
N GLY A 119 -7.91 -15.00 4.29
CA GLY A 119 -8.76 -13.91 3.84
C GLY A 119 -7.95 -12.77 3.20
N TYR A 120 -8.63 -11.85 2.52
CA TYR A 120 -7.98 -10.72 1.84
C TYR A 120 -7.12 -9.86 2.79
N SER A 121 -7.66 -9.44 3.93
CA SER A 121 -6.89 -8.68 4.93
C SER A 121 -5.70 -9.43 5.50
N GLN A 122 -5.83 -10.75 5.72
CA GLN A 122 -4.71 -11.56 6.19
C GLN A 122 -3.60 -11.64 5.14
N LYS A 123 -3.95 -11.82 3.86
CA LYS A 123 -3.00 -11.77 2.73
C LYS A 123 -2.35 -10.38 2.61
N LYS A 124 -3.12 -9.31 2.82
CA LYS A 124 -2.60 -7.94 2.78
C LYS A 124 -1.59 -7.70 3.90
N LEU A 125 -1.92 -8.11 5.13
CA LEU A 125 -1.03 -8.02 6.28
C LEU A 125 0.29 -8.77 6.02
N LEU A 126 0.24 -9.97 5.45
CA LEU A 126 1.42 -10.73 5.04
C LEU A 126 2.30 -9.98 4.05
N SER A 127 1.69 -9.40 3.01
CA SER A 127 2.42 -8.60 2.02
C SER A 127 3.05 -7.35 2.63
N LEU A 128 2.27 -6.55 3.37
CA LEU A 128 2.76 -5.35 4.03
C LEU A 128 3.88 -5.65 5.01
N TYR A 129 3.72 -6.68 5.83
CA TYR A 129 4.77 -7.12 6.74
C TYR A 129 6.05 -7.48 5.97
N SER A 130 5.94 -8.17 4.83
CA SER A 130 7.11 -8.49 4.02
C SER A 130 7.86 -7.26 3.49
N VAL A 131 7.12 -6.23 3.08
CA VAL A 131 7.70 -4.95 2.67
C VAL A 131 8.35 -4.23 3.85
N PHE A 132 7.71 -4.21 5.01
CA PHE A 132 8.22 -3.53 6.21
C PHE A 132 9.52 -4.12 6.76
N THR A 133 9.82 -5.39 6.46
CA THR A 133 11.14 -5.97 6.78
C THR A 133 12.30 -5.43 5.93
N LYS A 134 11.98 -4.69 4.85
CA LYS A 134 12.96 -4.15 3.90
C LYS A 134 12.97 -2.62 3.87
N THR A 135 11.81 -1.98 4.00
CA THR A 135 11.68 -0.52 3.98
C THR A 135 10.43 -0.08 4.75
N LYS A 136 10.47 1.13 5.31
CA LYS A 136 9.29 1.76 5.95
C LYS A 136 8.64 2.82 5.06
N ASN A 137 9.15 3.00 3.84
CA ASN A 137 8.66 3.95 2.87
C ASN A 137 7.81 3.18 1.84
N ILE A 138 6.48 3.31 1.90
CA ILE A 138 5.58 2.42 1.14
C ILE A 138 4.46 3.14 0.38
N VAL A 139 3.95 2.47 -0.66
CA VAL A 139 2.65 2.75 -1.27
C VAL A 139 1.74 1.55 -0.99
N PHE A 140 0.47 1.80 -0.67
CA PHE A 140 -0.49 0.72 -0.42
C PHE A 140 -1.93 1.12 -0.79
N ASP A 141 -2.81 0.12 -0.78
CA ASP A 141 -4.27 0.24 -0.94
C ASP A 141 -4.97 -0.65 0.09
N LEU A 142 -6.27 -0.46 0.29
CA LEU A 142 -7.16 -1.20 1.18
C LEU A 142 -8.17 -2.05 0.37
N SER A 143 -7.87 -2.31 -0.90
CA SER A 143 -8.78 -2.98 -1.82
C SER A 143 -9.07 -4.42 -1.37
N GLY A 144 -10.35 -4.74 -1.15
CA GLY A 144 -10.82 -6.10 -0.84
C GLY A 144 -10.88 -6.46 0.65
N GLU A 145 -10.59 -5.53 1.56
CA GLU A 145 -10.47 -5.81 3.00
C GLU A 145 -11.79 -5.68 3.79
N GLY A 146 -12.81 -5.05 3.21
CA GLY A 146 -14.00 -4.60 3.95
C GLY A 146 -13.65 -3.54 5.02
N PRO A 147 -14.65 -2.89 5.66
CA PRO A 147 -14.39 -1.76 6.55
C PRO A 147 -13.49 -2.09 7.75
N ALA A 148 -13.79 -3.18 8.47
CA ALA A 148 -13.02 -3.58 9.65
C ALA A 148 -11.58 -4.00 9.31
N GLY A 149 -11.38 -4.68 8.18
CA GLY A 149 -10.05 -5.06 7.70
C GLY A 149 -9.23 -3.84 7.29
N ALA A 150 -9.85 -2.94 6.53
CA ALA A 150 -9.23 -1.70 6.07
C ALA A 150 -8.73 -0.83 7.23
N ILE A 151 -9.52 -0.67 8.30
CA ILE A 151 -9.11 0.08 9.50
C ILE A 151 -7.91 -0.59 10.18
N LYS A 152 -7.92 -1.92 10.36
CA LYS A 152 -6.80 -2.65 10.96
C LYS A 152 -5.52 -2.51 10.14
N THR A 153 -5.62 -2.64 8.82
CA THR A 153 -4.48 -2.50 7.91
C THR A 153 -3.93 -1.07 7.94
N PHE A 154 -4.81 -0.06 7.93
CA PHE A 154 -4.41 1.33 8.07
C PHE A 154 -3.68 1.59 9.39
N ASP A 155 -4.25 1.15 10.52
CA ASP A 155 -3.66 1.36 11.84
C ASP A 155 -2.31 0.63 11.98
N PHE A 156 -2.17 -0.56 11.38
CA PHE A 156 -0.88 -1.26 11.26
C PHE A 156 0.15 -0.42 10.51
N VAL A 157 -0.16 0.03 9.29
CA VAL A 157 0.75 0.86 8.48
C VAL A 157 1.15 2.12 9.24
N LYS A 158 0.19 2.84 9.82
CA LYS A 158 0.44 4.06 10.58
C LYS A 158 1.39 3.83 11.75
N ASN A 159 1.26 2.70 12.44
CA ASN A 159 2.13 2.33 13.55
C ASN A 159 3.56 1.98 13.11
N GLU A 160 3.73 1.30 11.97
CA GLU A 160 5.05 0.93 11.43
C GLU A 160 5.85 2.14 10.95
N ILE A 161 5.19 3.13 10.34
CA ILE A 161 5.88 4.29 9.75
C ILE A 161 6.17 5.43 10.74
N LYS A 162 5.49 5.46 11.90
CA LYS A 162 5.40 6.64 12.79
C LYS A 162 6.72 7.35 13.12
N ASN A 163 7.81 6.57 13.26
CA ASN A 163 9.11 7.09 13.68
C ASN A 163 10.10 7.25 12.53
N ASP A 164 9.98 6.42 11.48
CA ASP A 164 11.09 6.16 10.57
C ASP A 164 10.69 5.78 9.14
N GLY A 165 9.42 5.97 8.77
CA GLY A 165 8.92 5.65 7.44
C GLY A 165 7.93 6.69 6.94
N ALA A 166 7.38 6.49 5.75
CA ALA A 166 6.25 7.26 5.26
C ALA A 166 5.37 6.38 4.38
N ALA A 167 4.11 6.76 4.21
CA ALA A 167 3.20 6.01 3.36
C ALA A 167 2.34 6.91 2.47
N ILE A 168 2.08 6.42 1.26
CA ILE A 168 1.00 6.90 0.40
C ILE A 168 -0.07 5.81 0.34
N LEU A 169 -1.27 6.13 0.80
CA LEU A 169 -2.48 5.36 0.58
C LEU A 169 -3.15 5.85 -0.70
N ILE A 170 -3.31 4.98 -1.69
CA ILE A 170 -4.07 5.28 -2.92
C ILE A 170 -5.35 4.45 -2.89
N ASP A 171 -6.48 5.09 -2.60
CA ASP A 171 -7.74 4.36 -2.44
C ASP A 171 -8.98 5.17 -2.84
N TRP A 172 -10.05 4.42 -3.11
CA TRP A 172 -11.39 4.93 -3.31
C TRP A 172 -12.16 5.03 -1.99
N ALA A 173 -12.02 4.06 -1.09
CA ALA A 173 -12.83 3.93 0.12
C ALA A 173 -12.19 4.57 1.37
N GLY A 174 -11.21 5.46 1.18
CA GLY A 174 -10.40 6.02 2.27
C GLY A 174 -11.16 6.90 3.27
N SER A 175 -12.49 7.09 3.16
CA SER A 175 -13.31 7.95 4.04
C SER A 175 -13.10 7.68 5.52
N ASP A 176 -13.09 6.41 5.90
CA ASP A 176 -13.07 5.99 7.31
C ASP A 176 -11.73 6.26 8.00
N VAL A 177 -10.71 6.63 7.23
CA VAL A 177 -9.34 6.88 7.70
C VAL A 177 -8.81 8.27 7.35
N LYS A 178 -9.61 9.13 6.69
CA LYS A 178 -9.20 10.48 6.27
C LYS A 178 -8.64 11.29 7.44
N ASP A 179 -9.38 11.33 8.54
CA ASP A 179 -9.03 12.13 9.73
C ASP A 179 -7.79 11.63 10.46
N LYS A 180 -7.33 10.42 10.14
CA LYS A 180 -6.12 9.83 10.70
C LYS A 180 -4.89 10.06 9.82
N CYS A 181 -5.04 10.59 8.60
CA CYS A 181 -3.94 10.87 7.67
C CYS A 181 -3.25 12.18 8.03
N SER A 182 -1.96 12.31 7.72
CA SER A 182 -1.23 13.58 7.86
C SER A 182 -1.69 14.59 6.82
N LYS A 183 -2.01 14.11 5.62
CA LYS A 183 -2.47 14.89 4.48
C LYS A 183 -3.51 14.06 3.72
N VAL A 184 -4.50 14.73 3.16
CA VAL A 184 -5.51 14.13 2.28
C VAL A 184 -5.59 14.97 1.02
N ILE A 185 -5.44 14.31 -0.13
CA ILE A 185 -5.55 14.92 -1.45
C ILE A 185 -6.60 14.13 -2.21
N ALA A 186 -7.62 14.80 -2.72
CA ALA A 186 -8.52 14.21 -3.70
C ALA A 186 -8.02 14.57 -5.09
N ILE A 187 -8.13 13.64 -6.05
CA ILE A 187 -7.92 13.98 -7.45
C ILE A 187 -9.02 14.94 -7.92
N GLU A 188 -8.66 15.89 -8.77
CA GLU A 188 -9.61 16.79 -9.42
C GLU A 188 -9.81 16.34 -10.87
N TRP A 189 -11.05 16.03 -11.25
CA TRP A 189 -11.36 15.58 -12.60
C TRP A 189 -11.44 16.77 -13.58
N LEU A 190 -10.76 16.65 -14.72
CA LEU A 190 -10.85 17.60 -15.85
C LEU A 190 -11.92 17.20 -16.87
N ILE A 191 -12.37 15.96 -16.80
CA ILE A 191 -13.44 15.39 -17.61
C ILE A 191 -14.51 14.79 -16.70
N GLU A 192 -15.72 14.55 -17.22
CA GLU A 192 -16.71 13.80 -16.44
C GLU A 192 -16.20 12.35 -16.24
N PRO A 193 -15.99 11.90 -14.99
CA PRO A 193 -15.43 10.58 -14.77
C PRO A 193 -16.48 9.52 -15.13
N LYS A 194 -16.04 8.49 -15.87
CA LYS A 194 -16.93 7.37 -16.19
C LYS A 194 -17.34 6.67 -14.90
N LYS A 195 -18.64 6.72 -14.61
CA LYS A 195 -19.22 6.05 -13.44
C LYS A 195 -19.03 4.53 -13.56
N ARG A 196 -18.79 3.90 -12.42
CA ARG A 196 -18.52 2.47 -12.28
C ARG A 196 -19.80 1.64 -12.38
#